data_AF-A0A084BAR5-F1
#
_entry.id   AF-A0A084BAR5-F1
#
_cell.length_a   1.000
_cell.length_b   1.000
_cell.length_c   1.000
_cell.angle_alpha   90.00
_cell.angle_beta   90.00
_cell.angle_gamma   90.00
#
_symmetry.space_group_name_H-M   'P 1'
#
loop_
_entity.id
_entity.type
_entity.pdbx_description
1 polymer ?
#
loop_
_entity_poly.entity_id
_entity_poly.type
_entity_poly.pdbx_seq_one_letter_code
_entity_poly.pdbx_strand_id
1 'polypeptide(L)'
;MHLRELADQFEKDIQTKRHRLPFEEADGSVDADYFDQDVDQESPSITQWIHERYRDARGAELPGTVNPILLINLFRQQTVQWQQISEGYLEQAVQLIKEYTCLECRRTEHDDTIRTSLESMVLDQVESIEAYARQTIEKIREERVIARLEALGLQDGAKHTFDLRRLTGAIHLSNEDQAVIDIHDMLKAYYKVAIRRFGDFMVVSVIKRILGDQGGLKVFSPEYVGSLSDVQLAEMAAENYTTSAARTELEHRCERYREALQVAKSL
;
A
#
# COMPACT_ATOMS: atom_id res chain seq x y z
N MET A 1 -6.07 18.48 -1.87
CA MET A 1 -6.05 18.17 -3.32
C MET A 1 -5.07 17.04 -3.63
N HIS A 2 -3.92 16.99 -2.96
CA HIS A 2 -2.80 16.10 -3.30
C HIS A 2 -2.96 14.57 -3.06
N LEU A 3 -3.76 14.13 -2.07
CA LEU A 3 -3.94 12.68 -1.82
C LEU A 3 -4.73 11.96 -2.92
N ARG A 4 -5.67 12.66 -3.55
CA ARG A 4 -6.46 12.12 -4.66
C ARG A 4 -5.62 12.03 -5.92
N GLU A 5 -4.85 13.07 -6.21
CA GLU A 5 -3.87 13.09 -7.31
C GLU A 5 -2.83 11.97 -7.16
N LEU A 6 -2.36 11.70 -5.94
CA LEU A 6 -1.45 10.59 -5.66
C LEU A 6 -2.11 9.22 -5.90
N ALA A 7 -3.38 9.06 -5.51
CA ALA A 7 -4.14 7.83 -5.78
C ALA A 7 -4.36 7.63 -7.29
N ASP A 8 -4.73 8.69 -8.02
CA ASP A 8 -4.91 8.66 -9.46
C ASP A 8 -3.58 8.34 -10.18
N GLN A 9 -2.45 8.84 -9.67
CA GLN A 9 -1.11 8.53 -10.19
C GLN A 9 -0.71 7.07 -9.91
N PHE A 10 -0.98 6.55 -8.72
CA PHE A 10 -0.78 5.13 -8.42
C PHE A 10 -1.64 4.24 -9.32
N GLU A 11 -2.91 4.58 -9.53
CA GLU A 11 -3.78 3.85 -10.48
C GLU A 11 -3.21 3.86 -11.90
N LYS A 12 -2.58 4.95 -12.32
CA LYS A 12 -1.91 5.04 -13.62
C LYS A 12 -0.62 4.21 -13.67
N ASP A 13 0.18 4.22 -12.62
CA ASP A 13 1.43 3.45 -12.54
C ASP A 13 1.15 1.94 -12.47
N ILE A 14 0.11 1.53 -11.74
CA ILE A 14 -0.36 0.15 -11.69
C ILE A 14 -1.20 -0.27 -12.90
N GLN A 15 -1.50 0.64 -13.82
CA GLN A 15 -2.02 0.28 -15.14
C GLN A 15 -0.88 0.11 -16.15
N THR A 16 0.15 0.94 -16.10
CA THR A 16 1.24 0.91 -17.08
C THR A 16 2.29 -0.15 -16.73
N LYS A 17 2.82 -0.18 -15.50
CA LYS A 17 4.01 -0.97 -15.11
C LYS A 17 3.68 -2.25 -14.35
N ARG A 18 2.47 -2.78 -14.54
CA ARG A 18 1.92 -3.79 -13.62
C ARG A 18 2.37 -5.21 -13.88
N HIS A 19 2.85 -5.51 -15.07
CA HIS A 19 3.05 -6.87 -15.55
C HIS A 19 4.49 -7.06 -16.00
N ARG A 20 5.01 -8.27 -15.84
CA ARG A 20 6.37 -8.61 -16.27
C ARG A 20 6.48 -8.80 -17.78
N LEU A 21 5.51 -9.50 -18.37
CA LEU A 21 5.41 -9.73 -19.81
C LEU A 21 3.99 -9.37 -20.27
N PRO A 22 3.82 -8.68 -21.40
CA PRO A 22 2.49 -8.34 -21.89
C PRO A 22 1.72 -9.61 -22.26
N PHE A 23 0.40 -9.60 -22.03
CA PHE A 23 -0.45 -10.72 -22.44
C PHE A 23 -0.75 -10.64 -23.95
N GLU A 24 -0.95 -11.80 -24.58
CA GLU A 24 -1.20 -11.91 -26.02
C GLU A 24 -2.68 -12.18 -26.33
N GLU A 25 -3.09 -11.91 -27.56
CA GLU A 25 -4.33 -12.35 -28.17
C GLU A 25 -4.14 -13.68 -28.92
N ALA A 26 -5.24 -14.30 -29.35
CA ALA A 26 -5.22 -15.61 -30.01
C ALA A 26 -4.45 -15.63 -31.34
N ASP A 27 -4.21 -14.46 -31.96
CA ASP A 27 -3.41 -14.30 -33.17
C ASP A 27 -1.91 -14.10 -32.89
N GLY A 28 -1.51 -14.10 -31.61
CA GLY A 28 -0.14 -13.84 -31.16
C GLY A 28 0.24 -12.36 -31.12
N SER A 29 -0.69 -11.44 -31.37
CA SER A 29 -0.48 -10.01 -31.13
C SER A 29 -0.56 -9.68 -29.64
N VAL A 30 0.06 -8.59 -29.21
CA VAL A 30 -0.04 -8.13 -27.82
C VAL A 30 -1.42 -7.52 -27.59
N ASP A 31 -2.10 -7.94 -26.53
CA ASP A 31 -3.40 -7.38 -26.13
C ASP A 31 -3.23 -5.90 -25.77
N ALA A 32 -4.08 -5.05 -26.38
CA ALA A 32 -4.06 -3.60 -26.20
C ALA A 32 -4.21 -3.17 -24.73
N ASP A 33 -4.89 -3.93 -23.88
CA ASP A 33 -5.00 -3.66 -22.44
C ASP A 33 -3.63 -3.77 -21.73
N TYR A 34 -2.65 -4.46 -22.33
CA TYR A 34 -1.34 -4.81 -21.75
C TYR A 34 -0.15 -4.34 -22.59
N PHE A 35 -0.39 -3.53 -23.62
CA PHE A 35 0.70 -2.97 -24.42
C PHE A 35 1.48 -1.94 -23.60
N ASP A 36 2.80 -2.11 -23.53
CA ASP A 36 3.71 -1.15 -22.91
C ASP A 36 4.71 -0.64 -23.98
N GLN A 37 4.86 0.68 -24.08
CA GLN A 37 5.65 1.33 -25.15
C GLN A 37 7.16 1.13 -24.96
N ASP A 38 7.59 0.78 -23.74
CA ASP A 38 8.98 0.68 -23.32
C ASP A 38 9.52 -0.78 -23.27
N VAL A 39 8.77 -1.77 -23.80
CA VAL A 39 9.23 -3.17 -23.79
C VAL A 39 10.29 -3.38 -24.86
N ASP A 40 11.51 -3.72 -24.44
CA ASP A 40 12.60 -4.16 -25.32
C ASP A 40 12.13 -5.33 -26.21
N GLN A 41 12.28 -5.18 -27.53
CA GLN A 41 11.92 -6.18 -28.54
C GLN A 41 12.67 -7.53 -28.39
N GLU A 42 13.67 -7.59 -27.51
CA GLU A 42 14.48 -8.78 -27.23
C GLU A 42 13.92 -9.69 -26.11
N SER A 43 12.85 -9.27 -25.41
CA SER A 43 12.24 -10.10 -24.37
C SER A 43 11.44 -11.26 -24.97
N PRO A 44 11.51 -12.49 -24.40
CA PRO A 44 10.72 -13.60 -24.88
C PRO A 44 9.22 -13.33 -24.69
N SER A 45 8.40 -13.79 -25.64
CA SER A 45 6.94 -13.71 -25.56
C SER A 45 6.41 -14.38 -24.30
N ILE A 46 5.25 -13.92 -23.80
CA ILE A 46 4.64 -14.54 -22.61
C ILE A 46 4.35 -16.02 -22.88
N THR A 47 3.98 -16.36 -24.11
CA THR A 47 3.72 -17.73 -24.56
C THR A 47 5.00 -18.57 -24.55
N GLN A 48 6.14 -18.03 -25.03
CA GLN A 48 7.43 -18.72 -24.97
C GLN A 48 7.89 -18.92 -23.52
N TRP A 49 7.72 -17.90 -22.67
CA TRP A 49 8.05 -17.98 -21.25
C TRP A 49 7.21 -19.03 -20.51
N ILE A 50 5.90 -19.08 -20.75
CA ILE A 50 5.02 -20.11 -20.17
C ILE A 50 5.44 -21.50 -20.66
N HIS A 51 5.76 -21.63 -21.94
CA HIS A 51 6.16 -22.90 -22.54
C HIS A 51 7.49 -23.43 -21.97
N GLU A 52 8.49 -22.57 -21.78
CA GLU A 52 9.75 -22.92 -21.08
C GLU A 52 9.48 -23.40 -19.65
N ARG A 53 8.66 -22.65 -18.89
CA ARG A 53 8.33 -22.99 -17.50
C ARG A 53 7.48 -24.25 -17.38
N TYR A 54 6.62 -24.51 -18.37
CA TYR A 54 5.85 -25.74 -18.47
C TYR A 54 6.76 -26.94 -18.72
N ARG A 55 7.79 -26.80 -19.57
CA ARG A 55 8.80 -27.86 -19.80
C ARG A 55 9.62 -28.17 -18.56
N ASP A 56 10.06 -27.14 -17.83
CA ASP A 56 10.85 -27.31 -16.60
C ASP A 56 10.05 -27.96 -15.47
N ALA A 57 8.74 -27.73 -15.42
CA ALA A 57 7.84 -28.31 -14.43
C ALA A 57 7.36 -29.74 -14.77
N ARG A 58 7.87 -30.35 -15.87
CA ARG A 58 7.52 -31.72 -16.26
C ARG A 58 8.12 -32.74 -15.30
N GLY A 59 7.26 -33.49 -14.63
CA GLY A 59 7.71 -34.59 -13.77
C GLY A 59 6.63 -35.23 -12.91
N ALA A 60 5.47 -34.59 -12.73
CA ALA A 60 4.42 -35.08 -11.83
C ALA A 60 3.02 -35.24 -12.49
N GLU A 61 2.84 -34.81 -13.74
CA GLU A 61 1.51 -34.67 -14.35
C GLU A 61 1.38 -35.33 -15.72
N LEU A 62 0.13 -35.64 -16.11
CA LEU A 62 -0.18 -36.27 -17.38
C LEU A 62 -0.01 -35.25 -18.54
N PRO A 63 0.50 -35.67 -19.70
CA PRO A 63 0.62 -34.77 -20.86
C PRO A 63 -0.73 -34.13 -21.22
N GLY A 64 -0.81 -32.79 -21.14
CA GLY A 64 -2.02 -32.02 -21.44
C GLY A 64 -2.83 -31.57 -20.23
N THR A 65 -2.37 -31.82 -19.00
CA THR A 65 -2.96 -31.22 -17.80
C THR A 65 -2.20 -29.96 -17.35
N VAL A 66 -2.94 -29.02 -16.77
CA VAL A 66 -2.37 -27.78 -16.25
C VAL A 66 -1.99 -27.95 -14.78
N ASN A 67 -0.70 -27.75 -14.48
CA ASN A 67 -0.18 -27.82 -13.12
C ASN A 67 -0.60 -26.59 -12.29
N PRO A 68 -1.41 -26.76 -11.21
CA PRO A 68 -1.85 -25.63 -10.40
C PRO A 68 -0.71 -24.90 -9.69
N ILE A 69 0.37 -25.60 -9.32
CA ILE A 69 1.56 -25.03 -8.68
C ILE A 69 2.32 -24.16 -9.68
N LEU A 70 2.42 -24.60 -10.94
CA LEU A 70 3.02 -23.82 -12.01
C LEU A 70 2.24 -22.51 -12.23
N LEU A 71 0.91 -22.57 -12.30
CA LEU A 71 0.06 -21.38 -12.41
C LEU A 71 0.31 -20.37 -11.28
N ILE A 72 0.40 -20.84 -10.04
CA ILE A 72 0.69 -19.98 -8.87
C ILE A 72 2.06 -19.31 -9.02
N ASN A 73 3.08 -20.05 -9.45
CA ASN A 73 4.42 -19.53 -9.62
C ASN A 73 4.53 -18.52 -10.76
N LEU A 74 3.88 -18.78 -11.89
CA LEU A 74 3.80 -17.84 -13.02
C LEU A 74 3.08 -16.57 -12.60
N PHE A 75 1.95 -16.70 -11.89
CA PHE A 75 1.23 -15.53 -11.37
C PHE A 75 2.12 -14.68 -10.44
N ARG A 76 2.84 -15.31 -9.50
CA ARG A 76 3.77 -14.59 -8.61
C ARG A 76 4.83 -13.82 -9.38
N GLN A 77 5.44 -14.45 -10.39
CA GLN A 77 6.43 -13.80 -11.25
C GLN A 77 5.85 -12.64 -12.07
N GLN A 78 4.59 -12.76 -12.49
CA GLN A 78 3.88 -11.74 -13.25
C GLN A 78 3.54 -10.50 -12.39
N THR A 79 3.38 -10.68 -11.08
CA THR A 79 3.00 -9.63 -10.13
C THR A 79 4.15 -9.03 -9.33
N VAL A 80 5.42 -9.34 -9.65
CA VAL A 80 6.58 -8.86 -8.87
C VAL A 80 6.61 -7.33 -8.76
N GLN A 81 6.27 -6.63 -9.84
CA GLN A 81 6.30 -5.17 -9.89
C GLN A 81 5.24 -4.51 -8.97
N TRP A 82 4.19 -5.23 -8.60
CA TRP A 82 3.13 -4.69 -7.73
C TRP A 82 3.68 -4.27 -6.37
N GLN A 83 4.67 -5.01 -5.86
CA GLN A 83 5.30 -4.69 -4.58
C GLN A 83 6.01 -3.33 -4.66
N GLN A 84 6.89 -3.14 -5.64
CA GLN A 84 7.67 -1.91 -5.77
C GLN A 84 6.79 -0.67 -5.98
N ILE A 85 5.77 -0.77 -6.84
CA ILE A 85 4.83 0.34 -7.09
C ILE A 85 4.05 0.68 -5.81
N SER A 86 3.63 -0.34 -5.06
CA SER A 86 2.86 -0.15 -3.82
C SER A 86 3.68 0.43 -2.69
N GLU A 87 4.94 0.01 -2.56
CA GLU A 87 5.88 0.56 -1.58
C GLU A 87 6.16 2.03 -1.86
N GLY A 88 6.42 2.39 -3.13
CA GLY A 88 6.62 3.79 -3.53
C GLY A 88 5.37 4.66 -3.32
N TYR A 89 4.17 4.14 -3.58
CA TYR A 89 2.93 4.85 -3.27
C TYR A 89 2.74 5.09 -1.77
N LEU A 90 3.03 4.07 -0.94
CA LEU A 90 2.94 4.18 0.51
C LEU A 90 3.91 5.24 1.04
N GLU A 91 5.16 5.22 0.59
CA GLU A 91 6.20 6.18 0.99
C GLU A 91 5.79 7.62 0.64
N GLN A 92 5.31 7.85 -0.59
CA GLN A 92 4.82 9.17 -1.00
C GLN A 92 3.60 9.63 -0.19
N ALA A 93 2.67 8.72 0.10
CA ALA A 93 1.48 9.02 0.91
C ALA A 93 1.86 9.42 2.34
N VAL A 94 2.80 8.69 2.96
CA VAL A 94 3.34 9.01 4.28
C VAL A 94 4.05 10.36 4.27
N GLN A 95 4.91 10.60 3.29
CA GLN A 95 5.65 11.87 3.17
C GLN A 95 4.72 13.07 3.05
N LEU A 96 3.68 12.97 2.22
CA LEU A 96 2.68 14.03 2.05
C LEU A 96 1.95 14.34 3.37
N ILE A 97 1.66 13.33 4.17
CA ILE A 97 0.99 13.48 5.47
C ILE A 97 1.93 14.10 6.51
N LYS A 98 3.21 13.70 6.52
CA LYS A 98 4.24 14.33 7.36
C LYS A 98 4.37 15.82 7.04
N GLU A 99 4.45 16.17 5.75
CA GLU A 99 4.53 17.56 5.29
C GLU A 99 3.30 18.38 5.67
N TYR A 100 2.10 17.85 5.43
CA TYR A 100 0.86 18.52 5.80
C TYR A 100 0.77 18.77 7.31
N THR A 101 1.14 17.78 8.13
CA THR A 101 1.14 17.91 9.59
C THR A 101 2.09 19.02 10.03
N CYS A 102 3.33 19.04 9.53
CA CYS A 102 4.30 20.07 9.86
C CYS A 102 3.81 21.48 9.46
N LEU A 103 3.17 21.60 8.29
CA LEU A 103 2.59 22.87 7.84
C LEU A 103 1.45 23.35 8.76
N GLU A 104 0.54 22.47 9.17
CA GLU A 104 -0.57 22.85 10.06
C GLU A 104 -0.09 23.14 11.49
N CYS A 105 0.91 22.41 12.01
CA CYS A 105 1.55 22.73 13.28
C CYS A 105 2.17 24.14 13.26
N ARG A 106 2.86 24.51 12.17
CA ARG A 106 3.43 25.85 11.98
C ARG A 106 2.38 26.95 11.85
N ARG A 107 1.23 26.65 11.27
CA ARG A 107 0.14 27.61 11.07
C ARG A 107 -0.61 27.92 12.36
N THR A 108 -0.78 26.92 13.22
CA THR A 108 -1.67 27.01 14.38
C THR A 108 -0.95 27.54 15.62
N GLU A 109 0.32 27.16 15.83
CA GLU A 109 1.04 27.43 17.08
C GLU A 109 2.31 28.28 16.89
N HIS A 110 2.37 29.41 17.60
CA HIS A 110 3.51 30.33 17.58
C HIS A 110 4.63 29.93 18.56
N ASP A 111 4.31 29.10 19.57
CA ASP A 111 5.29 28.61 20.54
C ASP A 111 6.12 27.46 19.93
N ASP A 112 7.43 27.69 19.80
CA ASP A 112 8.38 26.73 19.20
C ASP A 112 8.46 25.42 20.01
N THR A 113 8.28 25.47 21.33
CA THR A 113 8.35 24.31 22.23
C THR A 113 7.15 23.41 22.05
N ILE A 114 5.94 23.98 22.06
CA ILE A 114 4.68 23.25 21.79
C ILE A 114 4.70 22.69 20.36
N ARG A 115 5.14 23.49 19.39
CA ARG A 115 5.20 23.07 17.98
C ARG A 115 6.13 21.88 17.78
N THR A 116 7.35 21.95 18.31
CA THR A 116 8.34 20.87 18.16
C THR A 116 7.87 19.58 18.86
N SER A 117 7.21 19.71 20.01
CA SER A 117 6.66 18.56 20.72
C SER A 117 5.48 17.91 19.97
N LEU A 118 4.55 18.71 19.45
CA LEU A 118 3.45 18.23 18.61
C LEU A 118 3.95 17.60 17.30
N GLU A 119 4.95 18.21 16.65
CA GLU A 119 5.59 17.65 15.46
C GLU A 119 6.22 16.27 15.77
N SER A 120 7.00 16.15 16.84
CA SER A 120 7.59 14.87 17.26
C SER A 120 6.53 13.81 17.52
N MET A 121 5.48 14.14 18.27
CA MET A 121 4.42 13.19 18.62
C MET A 121 3.66 12.68 17.39
N VAL A 122 3.34 13.54 16.44
CA VAL A 122 2.66 13.11 15.22
C VAL A 122 3.61 12.30 14.33
N LEU A 123 4.88 12.71 14.20
CA LEU A 123 5.87 12.00 13.39
C LEU A 123 6.15 10.60 13.93
N ASP A 124 6.35 10.45 15.24
CA ASP A 124 6.55 9.16 15.91
C ASP A 124 5.34 8.24 15.72
N GLN A 125 4.13 8.79 15.77
CA GLN A 125 2.90 8.05 15.54
C GLN A 125 2.76 7.61 14.08
N VAL A 126 3.10 8.47 13.11
CA VAL A 126 3.10 8.15 11.68
C VAL A 126 4.10 7.02 11.37
N GLU A 127 5.29 7.04 11.97
CA GLU A 127 6.29 5.99 11.81
C GLU A 127 5.86 4.66 12.43
N SER A 128 5.23 4.71 13.60
CA SER A 128 4.62 3.53 14.24
C SER A 128 3.54 2.90 13.35
N ILE A 129 2.69 3.72 12.73
CA ILE A 129 1.62 3.28 11.83
C ILE A 129 2.18 2.72 10.52
N GLU A 130 3.24 3.33 9.98
CA GLU A 130 3.92 2.83 8.79
C GLU A 130 4.49 1.42 9.02
N ALA A 131 5.18 1.22 10.13
CA ALA A 131 5.70 -0.09 10.52
C ALA A 131 4.57 -1.13 10.70
N TYR A 132 3.47 -0.74 11.35
CA TYR A 132 2.29 -1.60 11.51
C TYR A 132 1.58 -1.91 10.19
N ALA A 133 1.49 -0.94 9.27
CA ALA A 133 0.90 -1.11 7.95
C ALA A 133 1.71 -2.12 7.11
N ARG A 134 3.03 -2.01 7.10
CA ARG A 134 3.92 -2.98 6.42
C ARG A 134 3.72 -4.41 6.96
N GLN A 135 3.76 -4.57 8.29
CA GLN A 135 3.59 -5.88 8.92
C GLN A 135 2.19 -6.48 8.70
N THR A 136 1.15 -5.66 8.66
CA THR A 136 -0.23 -6.13 8.42
C THR A 136 -0.45 -6.51 6.95
N ILE A 137 0.15 -5.79 6.00
CA ILE A 137 0.10 -6.17 4.58
C ILE A 137 0.76 -7.54 4.37
N GLU A 138 1.89 -7.78 5.04
CA GLU A 138 2.59 -9.07 5.03
C GLU A 138 1.72 -10.19 5.63
N LYS A 139 1.15 -9.97 6.82
CA LYS A 139 0.27 -10.94 7.49
C LYS A 139 -1.02 -11.25 6.70
N ILE A 140 -1.64 -10.24 6.10
CA ILE A 140 -2.84 -10.42 5.25
C ILE A 140 -2.51 -11.22 3.98
N ARG A 141 -1.30 -11.07 3.43
CA ARG A 141 -0.83 -11.87 2.30
C ARG A 141 -0.69 -13.35 2.70
N GLU A 142 -0.15 -13.63 3.88
CA GLU A 142 -0.02 -14.99 4.41
C GLU A 142 -1.37 -15.65 4.71
N GLU A 143 -2.24 -14.97 5.45
CA GLU A 143 -3.57 -15.48 5.82
C GLU A 143 -4.45 -15.76 4.58
N ARG A 144 -4.36 -14.91 3.55
CA ARG A 144 -5.13 -15.08 2.30
C ARG A 144 -4.58 -16.21 1.42
N VAL A 145 -3.30 -16.56 1.54
CA VAL A 145 -2.71 -17.74 0.90
C VAL A 145 -3.14 -19.01 1.63
N ILE A 146 -3.14 -19.00 2.97
CA ILE A 146 -3.56 -20.14 3.81
C ILE A 146 -5.07 -20.42 3.63
N ALA A 147 -5.94 -19.41 3.72
CA ALA A 147 -7.38 -19.59 3.54
C ALA A 147 -7.77 -20.08 2.13
N ARG A 148 -6.96 -19.79 1.11
CA ARG A 148 -7.14 -20.31 -0.25
C ARG A 148 -6.67 -21.76 -0.40
N LEU A 149 -5.64 -22.16 0.34
CA LEU A 149 -5.22 -23.56 0.41
C LEU A 149 -6.28 -24.41 1.11
N GLU A 150 -6.94 -23.88 2.13
CA GLU A 150 -8.04 -24.54 2.85
C GLU A 150 -9.33 -24.63 2.01
N ALA A 151 -9.65 -23.59 1.23
CA ALA A 151 -10.84 -23.56 0.36
C ALA A 151 -10.76 -24.47 -0.88
N LEU A 152 -9.57 -25.00 -1.21
CA LEU A 152 -9.36 -25.89 -2.35
C LEU A 152 -9.65 -27.37 -2.05
N GLY A 153 -10.05 -27.72 -0.82
CA GLY A 153 -10.70 -29.01 -0.54
C GLY A 153 -9.92 -30.26 -0.96
N LEU A 154 -8.58 -30.24 -0.91
CA LEU A 154 -7.75 -31.42 -1.19
C LEU A 154 -7.83 -32.40 -0.01
N GLN A 155 -8.91 -33.18 0.03
CA GLN A 155 -8.96 -34.44 0.77
C GLN A 155 -8.51 -35.59 -0.13
N ASP A 156 -7.69 -36.45 0.45
CA ASP A 156 -7.09 -37.61 -0.19
C ASP A 156 -8.16 -38.63 -0.62
N GLY A 157 -8.08 -39.06 -1.89
CA GLY A 157 -8.80 -40.23 -2.42
C GLY A 157 -10.25 -40.03 -2.89
N ALA A 158 -10.46 -39.58 -4.13
CA ALA A 158 -11.66 -39.95 -4.89
C ALA A 158 -11.38 -39.99 -6.41
N LYS A 159 -11.61 -41.14 -7.04
CA LYS A 159 -11.53 -41.32 -8.50
C LYS A 159 -12.84 -40.86 -9.16
N HIS A 160 -12.74 -40.11 -10.25
CA HIS A 160 -13.83 -39.93 -11.20
C HIS A 160 -13.42 -40.46 -12.57
N THR A 161 -14.32 -41.21 -13.20
CA THR A 161 -14.10 -41.80 -14.53
C THR A 161 -14.82 -40.95 -15.57
N PHE A 162 -14.10 -40.50 -16.59
CA PHE A 162 -14.68 -39.85 -17.76
C PHE A 162 -14.48 -40.71 -19.01
N ASP A 163 -15.49 -40.72 -19.87
CA ASP A 163 -15.48 -41.46 -21.13
C ASP A 163 -14.68 -40.70 -22.20
N LEU A 164 -13.42 -41.13 -22.38
CA LEU A 164 -12.38 -40.50 -23.22
C LEU A 164 -12.68 -40.52 -24.74
N ARG A 165 -13.66 -41.30 -25.21
CA ARG A 165 -13.88 -41.48 -26.66
C ARG A 165 -14.65 -40.34 -27.32
N ARG A 166 -15.26 -39.45 -26.55
CA ARG A 166 -16.01 -38.29 -27.07
C ARG A 166 -15.17 -37.01 -27.19
N LEU A 167 -13.97 -36.98 -26.60
CA LEU A 167 -13.09 -35.80 -26.60
C LEU A 167 -12.03 -35.80 -27.71
N THR A 168 -11.74 -36.95 -28.31
CA THR A 168 -10.62 -37.14 -29.24
C THR A 168 -10.88 -36.69 -30.68
N GLY A 169 -12.08 -36.21 -31.01
CA GLY A 169 -12.47 -35.88 -32.39
C GLY A 169 -12.30 -34.43 -32.84
N ALA A 170 -12.03 -33.48 -31.93
CA ALA A 170 -12.18 -32.05 -32.23
C ALA A 170 -10.93 -31.18 -32.04
N ILE A 171 -9.80 -31.71 -31.56
CA ILE A 171 -8.65 -30.87 -31.19
C ILE A 171 -7.36 -31.56 -31.64
N HIS A 172 -6.75 -31.05 -32.72
CA HIS A 172 -5.37 -31.34 -33.06
C HIS A 172 -4.52 -30.07 -32.87
N LEU A 173 -4.14 -29.85 -31.62
CA LEU A 173 -2.89 -29.22 -31.20
C LEU A 173 -2.07 -30.32 -30.51
N SER A 174 -0.73 -30.18 -30.45
CA SER A 174 0.05 -31.04 -29.56
C SER A 174 -0.46 -30.85 -28.13
N ASN A 175 -0.58 -31.92 -27.32
CA ASN A 175 -1.06 -31.83 -25.93
C ASN A 175 -0.28 -30.79 -25.08
N GLU A 176 0.94 -30.45 -25.51
CA GLU A 176 1.78 -29.40 -24.92
C GLU A 176 1.32 -27.98 -25.27
N ASP A 177 1.03 -27.71 -26.53
CA ASP A 177 0.64 -26.37 -27.00
C ASP A 177 -0.71 -25.96 -26.41
N GLN A 178 -1.64 -26.92 -26.30
CA GLN A 178 -2.93 -26.69 -25.67
C GLN A 178 -2.77 -26.33 -24.18
N ALA A 179 -1.90 -27.03 -23.45
CA ALA A 179 -1.67 -26.74 -22.02
C ALA A 179 -1.06 -25.35 -21.81
N VAL A 180 -0.19 -24.89 -22.72
CA VAL A 180 0.40 -23.55 -22.68
C VAL A 180 -0.65 -22.47 -22.93
N ILE A 181 -1.53 -22.67 -23.92
CA ILE A 181 -2.65 -21.77 -24.19
C ILE A 181 -3.60 -21.71 -22.99
N ASP A 182 -3.96 -22.85 -22.42
CA ASP A 182 -4.84 -22.92 -21.26
C ASP A 182 -4.22 -22.19 -20.05
N ILE A 183 -2.92 -22.35 -19.82
CA ILE A 183 -2.19 -21.63 -18.75
C ILE A 183 -2.20 -20.13 -19.00
N HIS A 184 -1.95 -19.69 -20.24
CA HIS A 184 -1.97 -18.29 -20.62
C HIS A 184 -3.35 -17.66 -20.34
N ASP A 185 -4.42 -18.30 -20.80
CA ASP A 185 -5.78 -17.78 -20.68
C ASP A 185 -6.24 -17.73 -19.23
N MET A 186 -5.91 -18.77 -18.44
CA MET A 186 -6.17 -18.79 -17.00
C MET A 186 -5.42 -17.67 -16.28
N LEU A 187 -4.14 -17.44 -16.60
CA LEU A 187 -3.34 -16.36 -16.03
C LEU A 187 -3.93 -15.00 -16.39
N LYS A 188 -4.28 -14.78 -17.67
CA LYS A 188 -4.84 -13.52 -18.17
C LYS A 188 -6.16 -13.18 -17.49
N ALA A 189 -7.09 -14.13 -17.44
CA ALA A 189 -8.39 -13.96 -16.82
C ALA A 189 -8.28 -13.63 -15.33
N TYR A 190 -7.43 -14.37 -14.60
CA TYR A 190 -7.23 -14.13 -13.18
C TYR A 190 -6.52 -12.80 -12.91
N TYR A 191 -5.50 -12.47 -13.71
CA TYR A 191 -4.75 -11.23 -13.59
C TYR A 191 -5.64 -10.00 -13.73
N LYS A 192 -6.56 -9.99 -14.72
CA LYS A 192 -7.50 -8.87 -14.96
C LYS A 192 -8.37 -8.55 -13.74
N VAL A 193 -8.79 -9.57 -12.99
CA VAL A 193 -9.58 -9.38 -11.76
C VAL A 193 -8.70 -8.99 -10.58
N ALA A 194 -7.52 -9.62 -10.46
CA ALA A 194 -6.62 -9.42 -9.34
C ALA A 194 -6.06 -8.00 -9.30
N ILE A 195 -5.66 -7.43 -10.44
CA ILE A 195 -5.07 -6.08 -10.50
C ILE A 195 -6.06 -5.00 -10.02
N ARG A 196 -7.33 -5.07 -10.46
CA ARG A 196 -8.36 -4.10 -10.06
C ARG A 196 -8.61 -4.16 -8.55
N ARG A 197 -8.82 -5.37 -8.03
CA ARG A 197 -9.02 -5.58 -6.59
C ARG A 197 -7.82 -5.14 -5.77
N PHE A 198 -6.61 -5.33 -6.29
CA PHE A 198 -5.38 -4.92 -5.62
C PHE A 198 -5.27 -3.40 -5.57
N GLY A 199 -5.52 -2.71 -6.69
CA GLY A 199 -5.54 -1.25 -6.75
C GLY A 199 -6.55 -0.64 -5.75
N ASP A 200 -7.80 -1.10 -5.80
CA ASP A 200 -8.86 -0.67 -4.88
C ASP A 200 -8.46 -0.90 -3.42
N PHE A 201 -7.92 -2.08 -3.12
CA PHE A 201 -7.48 -2.44 -1.78
C PHE A 201 -6.36 -1.53 -1.30
N MET A 202 -5.38 -1.20 -2.16
CA MET A 202 -4.26 -0.36 -1.79
C MET A 202 -4.70 1.08 -1.52
N VAL A 203 -5.50 1.68 -2.40
CA VAL A 203 -6.00 3.06 -2.22
C VAL A 203 -6.84 3.16 -0.95
N VAL A 204 -7.82 2.26 -0.77
CA VAL A 204 -8.69 2.25 0.41
C VAL A 204 -7.91 1.93 1.68
N SER A 205 -6.99 0.96 1.64
CA SER A 205 -6.22 0.58 2.82
C SER A 205 -5.26 1.69 3.24
N VAL A 206 -4.53 2.30 2.31
CA VAL A 206 -3.59 3.40 2.63
C VAL A 206 -4.34 4.57 3.26
N ILE A 207 -5.43 5.02 2.64
CA ILE A 207 -6.24 6.13 3.17
C ILE A 207 -6.83 5.77 4.52
N LYS A 208 -7.52 4.62 4.63
CA LYS A 208 -8.20 4.23 5.87
C LYS A 208 -7.24 3.93 7.02
N ARG A 209 -6.06 3.36 6.75
CA ARG A 209 -5.11 3.02 7.82
C ARG A 209 -4.34 4.23 8.31
N ILE A 210 -3.90 5.11 7.39
CA ILE A 210 -3.09 6.27 7.77
C ILE A 210 -3.95 7.40 8.32
N LEU A 211 -5.16 7.61 7.78
CA LEU A 211 -6.05 8.71 8.17
C LEU A 211 -7.28 8.29 8.98
N GLY A 212 -7.58 7.00 9.11
CA GLY A 212 -8.76 6.54 9.84
C GLY A 212 -8.56 6.48 11.36
N ASP A 213 -9.50 5.82 12.03
CA ASP A 213 -9.68 5.83 13.50
C ASP A 213 -8.48 5.27 14.31
N GLN A 214 -7.54 4.60 13.64
CA GLN A 214 -6.28 4.09 14.22
C GLN A 214 -5.03 4.76 13.61
N GLY A 215 -5.24 5.80 12.80
CA GLY A 215 -4.24 6.51 12.02
C GLY A 215 -3.60 7.68 12.76
N GLY A 216 -2.75 8.45 12.05
CA GLY A 216 -1.93 9.52 12.64
C GLY A 216 -2.76 10.66 13.26
N LEU A 217 -4.00 10.82 12.83
CA LEU A 217 -4.95 11.79 13.38
C LEU A 217 -5.45 11.44 14.78
N LYS A 218 -5.25 10.20 15.25
CA LYS A 218 -5.62 9.79 16.61
C LYS A 218 -4.82 10.51 17.69
N VAL A 219 -3.65 11.06 17.36
CA VAL A 219 -2.88 11.92 18.28
C VAL A 219 -3.66 13.17 18.69
N PHE A 220 -4.62 13.62 17.88
CA PHE A 220 -5.51 14.72 18.21
C PHE A 220 -6.88 14.26 18.75
N SER A 221 -7.04 12.95 19.03
CA SER A 221 -8.28 12.44 19.61
C SER A 221 -8.44 12.90 21.06
N PRO A 222 -9.67 13.20 21.51
CA PRO A 222 -9.95 13.53 22.91
C PRO A 222 -9.45 12.46 23.88
N GLU A 223 -9.51 11.17 23.49
CA GLU A 223 -9.02 10.06 24.28
C GLU A 223 -7.50 10.08 24.46
N TYR A 224 -6.75 10.38 23.40
CA TYR A 224 -5.29 10.46 23.48
C TYR A 224 -4.84 11.69 24.26
N VAL A 225 -5.41 12.86 23.94
CA VAL A 225 -5.11 14.12 24.66
C VAL A 225 -5.44 14.00 26.15
N GLY A 226 -6.55 13.34 26.49
CA GLY A 226 -6.95 13.08 27.87
C GLY A 226 -6.08 12.02 28.59
N SER A 227 -5.26 11.27 27.86
CA SER A 227 -4.34 10.26 28.43
C SER A 227 -2.94 10.79 28.74
N LEU A 228 -2.64 12.04 28.35
CA LEU A 228 -1.35 12.68 28.61
C LEU A 228 -1.18 12.90 30.12
N SER A 229 -0.02 12.51 30.65
CA SER A 229 0.32 12.74 32.05
C SER A 229 0.70 14.20 32.31
N ASP A 230 0.57 14.64 33.56
CA ASP A 230 0.97 16.01 33.97
C ASP A 230 2.43 16.33 33.63
N VAL A 231 3.31 15.32 33.64
CA VAL A 231 4.73 15.48 33.25
C VAL A 231 4.85 15.75 31.75
N GLN A 232 4.13 14.98 30.93
CA GLN A 232 4.13 15.18 29.47
C GLN A 232 3.47 16.52 29.09
N LEU A 233 2.39 16.89 29.77
CA LEU A 233 1.74 18.19 29.59
C LEU A 233 2.67 19.35 29.97
N ALA A 234 3.43 19.20 31.06
CA ALA A 234 4.43 20.18 31.46
C ALA A 234 5.58 20.25 30.44
N GLU A 235 6.09 19.12 29.93
CA GLU A 235 7.10 19.13 28.87
C GLU A 235 6.59 19.78 27.57
N MET A 236 5.30 19.60 27.25
CA MET A 236 4.69 20.15 26.05
C MET A 236 4.38 21.64 26.16
N ALA A 237 3.78 22.09 27.26
CA ALA A 237 3.14 23.39 27.38
C ALA A 237 3.64 24.25 28.56
N ALA A 238 4.66 23.81 29.31
CA ALA A 238 5.24 24.67 30.33
C ALA A 238 5.97 25.85 29.68
N GLU A 239 5.76 27.04 30.25
CA GLU A 239 6.51 28.22 29.85
C GLU A 239 8.01 28.00 30.10
N ASN A 240 8.83 28.30 29.08
CA ASN A 240 10.26 28.36 29.23
C ASN A 240 10.66 29.45 30.25
N TYR A 241 11.77 29.24 30.96
CA TYR A 241 12.27 30.18 31.97
C TYR A 241 12.43 31.60 31.41
N THR A 242 12.88 31.74 30.16
CA THR A 242 13.04 33.02 29.47
C THR A 242 11.70 33.76 29.31
N THR A 243 10.64 33.04 28.91
CA THR A 243 9.29 33.58 28.76
C THR A 243 8.70 33.95 30.12
N SER A 244 8.87 33.09 31.14
CA SER A 244 8.42 33.33 32.51
C SER A 244 9.12 34.54 33.17
N ALA A 245 10.44 34.66 32.96
CA ALA A 245 11.22 35.80 33.44
C ALA A 245 10.80 37.10 32.74
N ALA A 246 10.61 37.07 31.42
CA ALA A 246 10.12 38.21 30.66
C ALA A 246 8.71 38.65 31.09
N ARG A 247 7.80 37.70 31.36
CA ARG A 247 6.47 37.99 31.91
C ARG A 247 6.55 38.69 33.25
N THR A 248 7.38 38.17 34.17
CA THR A 248 7.58 38.76 35.50
C THR A 248 8.13 40.20 35.40
N GLU A 249 9.10 40.44 34.51
CA GLU A 249 9.64 41.79 34.30
C GLU A 249 8.62 42.75 33.69
N LEU A 250 7.84 42.30 32.70
CA LEU A 250 6.77 43.09 32.09
C LEU A 250 5.64 43.42 33.08
N GLU A 251 5.28 42.48 33.96
CA GLU A 251 4.31 42.68 35.04
C GLU A 251 4.80 43.79 35.98
N HIS A 252 6.04 43.70 36.46
CA HIS A 252 6.64 44.75 37.29
C HIS A 252 6.68 46.12 36.60
N ARG A 253 7.00 46.17 35.31
CA ARG A 253 6.98 47.43 34.55
C ARG A 253 5.56 48.00 34.42
N CYS A 254 4.57 47.15 34.13
CA CYS A 254 3.18 47.58 34.05
C CYS A 254 2.68 48.14 35.38
N GLU A 255 3.06 47.52 36.49
CA GLU A 255 2.69 47.94 37.83
C GLU A 255 3.27 49.32 38.17
N ARG A 256 4.57 49.49 37.92
CA ARG A 256 5.26 50.79 38.05
C ARG A 256 4.62 51.89 37.19
N TYR A 257 4.26 51.57 35.94
CA TYR A 257 3.60 52.56 35.07
C TYR A 257 2.17 52.87 35.54
N ARG A 258 1.45 51.90 36.11
CA ARG A 258 0.13 52.12 36.72
C ARG A 258 0.21 53.05 37.94
N GLU A 259 1.19 52.86 38.80
CA GLU A 259 1.43 53.73 39.96
C GLU A 259 1.79 55.15 39.53
N ALA A 260 2.73 55.29 38.58
CA ALA A 260 3.09 56.59 38.03
C ALA A 260 1.89 57.30 37.37
N LEU A 261 1.03 56.56 36.66
CA LEU A 261 -0.20 57.10 36.09
C LEU A 261 -1.19 57.56 37.17
N GLN A 262 -1.33 56.82 38.28
CA GLN A 262 -2.18 57.24 39.40
C GLN A 262 -1.68 58.53 40.04
N VAL A 263 -0.37 58.63 40.29
CA VAL A 263 0.24 59.86 40.84
C VAL A 263 0.05 61.04 39.89
N ALA A 264 0.24 60.84 38.59
CA ALA A 264 0.04 61.89 37.58
C ALA A 264 -1.41 62.35 37.46
N LYS A 265 -2.39 61.47 37.75
CA LYS A 265 -3.82 61.81 37.76
C LYS A 265 -4.28 62.51 39.05
N SER A 266 -3.52 62.38 40.13
CA SER A 266 -3.81 63.03 41.42
C SER A 266 -3.22 64.44 41.57
N LEU A 267 -2.38 64.85 40.61
CA LEU A 267 -1.81 66.19 40.45
C LEU A 267 -2.72 67.05 39.57
#